data_AF-A0A351J7L3-F1
#
_entry.id   AF-A0A351J7L3-F1
#
_cell.length_a   1.000
_cell.length_b   1.000
_cell.length_c   1.000
_cell.angle_alpha   90.00
_cell.angle_beta   90.00
_cell.angle_gamma   90.00
#
_symmetry.space_group_name_H-M   'P 1'
#
loop_
_entity.id
_entity.type
_entity.pdbx_description
1 polymer ?
#
loop_
_entity_poly.entity_id
_entity_poly.type
_entity_poly.pdbx_seq_one_letter_code
_entity_poly.pdbx_strand_id
1 'polypeptide(L)'
;MFTKLKPRHCTPSVMELDLAHLKKQGIQAIILDLDNTIVEWGVTHVSPELIAWVAKLKKDGFKLCILSNGMPSRVQLVARKLGIPAVPRAIKPRRGAFLKALSLLGTSCDKTAVIGDQLFTDIFGGNRCALYTILTPPLSNREFLYTRMVRIIEKMVLNYMRRTGVL
;
A
#
# COMPACT_ATOMS: atom_id res chain seq x y z
N MET A 1 -21.77 -0.97 -8.07
CA MET A 1 -21.69 -0.27 -6.75
C MET A 1 -20.29 -0.32 -6.12
N PHE A 2 -19.52 -1.42 -6.22
CA PHE A 2 -18.19 -1.56 -5.57
C PHE A 2 -16.97 -1.22 -6.44
N THR A 3 -17.13 -0.55 -7.58
CA THR A 3 -16.03 -0.35 -8.56
C THR A 3 -14.81 0.33 -7.96
N LYS A 4 -14.98 1.27 -7.02
CA LYS A 4 -13.87 1.96 -6.33
C LYS A 4 -13.24 1.14 -5.20
N LEU A 5 -13.85 0.04 -4.79
CA LEU A 5 -13.33 -0.86 -3.75
C LEU A 5 -12.72 -2.13 -4.35
N LYS A 6 -12.89 -2.37 -5.65
CA LYS A 6 -12.25 -3.47 -6.35
C LYS A 6 -10.75 -3.18 -6.52
N PRO A 7 -9.84 -3.98 -5.93
CA PRO A 7 -8.42 -3.86 -6.26
C PRO A 7 -8.18 -4.33 -7.69
N ARG A 8 -7.13 -3.83 -8.34
CA ARG A 8 -6.71 -4.29 -9.67
C ARG A 8 -5.98 -5.62 -9.60
N HIS A 9 -5.32 -5.89 -8.47
CA HIS A 9 -4.61 -7.12 -8.21
C HIS A 9 -4.63 -7.44 -6.72
N CYS A 10 -4.56 -8.72 -6.38
CA CYS A 10 -4.41 -9.19 -5.01
C CYS A 10 -3.14 -10.04 -4.94
N THR A 11 -2.32 -9.84 -3.92
CA THR A 11 -1.11 -10.62 -3.67
C THR A 11 -1.18 -11.24 -2.28
N PRO A 12 -0.66 -12.45 -2.05
CA PRO A 12 -0.57 -13.05 -0.72
C PRO A 12 0.42 -12.30 0.20
N SER A 13 1.42 -11.63 -0.37
CA SER A 13 2.41 -10.84 0.37
C SER A 13 3.05 -9.77 -0.52
N VAL A 14 3.58 -8.71 0.09
CA VAL A 14 4.39 -7.71 -0.62
C VAL A 14 5.61 -8.36 -1.27
N MET A 15 6.19 -9.39 -0.65
CA MET A 15 7.38 -10.09 -1.14
C MET A 15 7.12 -10.89 -2.41
N GLU A 16 5.87 -11.30 -2.63
CA GLU A 16 5.43 -12.13 -3.75
C GLU A 16 4.92 -11.30 -4.93
N LEU A 17 5.12 -9.98 -4.90
CA LEU A 17 4.74 -9.10 -6.00
C LEU A 17 5.45 -9.50 -7.31
N ASP A 18 4.64 -9.77 -8.35
CA ASP A 18 5.14 -10.01 -9.70
C ASP A 18 5.61 -8.69 -10.35
N LEU A 19 6.91 -8.42 -10.20
CA LEU A 19 7.55 -7.21 -10.71
C LEU A 19 7.55 -7.15 -12.24
N ALA A 20 7.61 -8.29 -12.92
CA ALA A 20 7.59 -8.36 -14.37
C ALA A 20 6.20 -7.95 -14.90
N HIS A 21 5.15 -8.44 -14.27
CA HIS A 21 3.78 -8.01 -14.55
C HIS A 21 3.60 -6.50 -14.32
N LEU A 22 4.07 -5.95 -13.20
CA LEU A 22 3.99 -4.50 -12.95
C LEU A 22 4.70 -3.68 -14.04
N LYS A 23 5.90 -4.10 -14.46
CA LYS A 23 6.60 -3.45 -15.58
C LYS A 23 5.82 -3.54 -16.89
N LYS A 24 5.21 -4.69 -17.18
CA LYS A 24 4.36 -4.89 -18.36
C LYS A 24 3.12 -3.98 -18.35
N GLN A 25 2.60 -3.68 -17.16
CA GLN A 25 1.51 -2.71 -16.97
C GLN A 25 1.99 -1.24 -17.07
N GLY A 26 3.27 -0.98 -17.34
CA GLY A 26 3.84 0.37 -17.43
C GLY A 26 4.09 1.04 -16.08
N ILE A 27 4.06 0.27 -14.98
CA ILE A 27 4.32 0.81 -13.64
C ILE A 27 5.80 1.10 -13.46
N GLN A 28 6.08 2.32 -12.98
CA GLN A 28 7.42 2.84 -12.74
C GLN A 28 7.66 3.18 -11.26
N ALA A 29 6.58 3.31 -10.48
CA ALA A 29 6.67 3.63 -9.07
C ALA A 29 5.67 2.85 -8.21
N ILE A 30 6.03 2.63 -6.95
CA ILE A 30 5.21 1.90 -5.98
C ILE A 30 5.10 2.72 -4.70
N ILE A 31 3.86 3.01 -4.32
CA ILE A 31 3.49 3.56 -3.02
C ILE A 31 3.24 2.38 -2.08
N LEU A 32 3.98 2.33 -0.98
CA LEU A 32 3.85 1.31 0.05
C LEU A 32 3.06 1.88 1.23
N ASP A 33 1.96 1.23 1.63
CA ASP A 33 1.47 1.43 2.99
C ASP A 33 2.49 0.87 4.01
N LEU A 34 2.43 1.38 5.24
CA LEU A 34 3.32 0.98 6.32
C LEU A 34 2.73 -0.13 7.19
N ASP A 35 1.60 0.17 7.83
CA ASP A 35 1.09 -0.54 9.00
C ASP A 35 0.30 -1.76 8.59
N ASN A 36 0.74 -2.94 9.03
CA ASN A 36 0.24 -4.25 8.59
C ASN A 36 0.40 -4.53 7.08
N THR A 37 1.12 -3.68 6.35
CA THR A 37 1.50 -3.92 4.94
C THR A 37 2.96 -4.36 4.82
N ILE A 38 3.92 -3.51 5.24
CA ILE A 38 5.36 -3.84 5.19
C ILE A 38 5.95 -4.06 6.59
N VAL A 39 5.34 -3.51 7.64
CA VAL A 39 5.71 -3.80 9.04
C VAL A 39 4.44 -3.97 9.88
N GLU A 40 4.51 -4.76 10.94
CA GLU A 40 3.40 -4.84 11.89
C GLU A 40 3.09 -3.48 12.51
N TRP A 41 1.82 -3.29 12.89
CA TRP A 41 1.41 -2.05 13.54
C TRP A 41 2.18 -1.77 14.83
N GLY A 42 2.62 -0.52 14.99
CA GLY A 42 3.44 -0.07 16.13
C GLY A 42 4.90 -0.52 16.10
N VAL A 43 5.28 -1.46 15.24
CA VAL A 43 6.65 -1.98 15.14
C VAL A 43 7.50 -1.06 14.26
N THR A 44 8.77 -0.87 14.64
CA THR A 44 9.78 -0.08 13.89
C THR A 44 10.97 -0.92 13.44
N HIS A 45 10.98 -2.20 13.82
CA HIS A 45 11.91 -3.17 13.27
C HIS A 45 11.59 -3.38 11.79
N VAL A 46 12.63 -3.41 10.97
CA VAL A 46 12.56 -3.65 9.53
C VAL A 46 13.44 -4.85 9.30
N SER A 47 12.86 -5.94 8.81
CA SER A 47 13.60 -7.18 8.67
C SER A 47 14.64 -7.09 7.54
N PRO A 48 15.75 -7.85 7.60
CA PRO A 48 16.73 -7.90 6.52
C PRO A 48 16.11 -8.27 5.16
N GLU A 49 15.12 -9.16 5.16
CA GLU A 49 14.39 -9.60 3.97
C GLU A 49 13.65 -8.42 3.32
N LEU A 50 12.98 -7.59 4.12
CA LEU A 50 12.30 -6.40 3.60
C LEU A 50 13.27 -5.36 3.06
N ILE A 51 14.42 -5.16 3.71
CA ILE A 51 15.47 -4.27 3.22
C ILE A 51 15.98 -4.77 1.86
N ALA A 52 16.29 -6.07 1.76
CA ALA A 52 16.76 -6.69 0.53
C ALA A 52 15.71 -6.60 -0.59
N TRP A 53 14.44 -6.82 -0.27
CA TRP A 53 13.33 -6.70 -1.22
C TRP A 53 13.16 -5.27 -1.74
N VAL A 54 13.20 -4.26 -0.86
CA VAL A 54 13.17 -2.84 -1.26
C VAL A 54 14.39 -2.49 -2.12
N ALA A 55 15.57 -3.00 -1.78
CA ALA A 55 16.78 -2.79 -2.57
C ALA A 55 16.67 -3.42 -3.97
N LYS A 56 16.09 -4.62 -4.09
CA LYS A 56 15.80 -5.27 -5.37
C LYS A 56 14.85 -4.44 -6.22
N LEU A 57 13.74 -3.95 -5.66
CA LEU A 57 12.80 -3.06 -6.36
C LEU A 57 13.49 -1.81 -6.93
N LYS A 58 14.36 -1.16 -6.12
CA LYS A 58 15.13 0.00 -6.57
C LYS A 58 16.09 -0.36 -7.70
N LYS A 59 16.80 -1.49 -7.59
CA LYS A 59 17.70 -2.01 -8.64
C LYS A 59 16.95 -2.31 -9.94
N ASP A 60 15.70 -2.76 -9.83
CA ASP A 60 14.81 -3.02 -10.94
C ASP A 60 14.23 -1.73 -11.56
N GLY A 61 14.57 -0.55 -11.04
CA GLY A 61 14.22 0.75 -11.58
C GLY A 61 12.94 1.36 -11.00
N PHE A 62 12.31 0.73 -10.00
CA PHE A 62 11.13 1.29 -9.37
C PHE A 62 11.48 2.44 -8.43
N LYS A 63 10.73 3.55 -8.54
CA LYS A 63 10.72 4.59 -7.52
C LYS A 63 9.77 4.19 -6.40
N LEU A 64 10.18 4.34 -5.15
CA LEU A 64 9.42 3.85 -3.99
C LEU A 64 9.21 4.97 -2.98
N CYS A 65 8.04 4.99 -2.34
CA CYS A 65 7.82 5.81 -1.15
C CYS A 65 6.82 5.16 -0.21
N ILE A 66 6.91 5.49 1.07
CA ILE A 66 5.90 5.10 2.06
C ILE A 66 4.80 6.15 2.11
N LEU A 67 3.53 5.74 2.14
CA LEU A 67 2.38 6.60 2.40
C LEU A 67 1.57 6.03 3.57
N SER A 68 1.65 6.66 4.74
CA SER A 68 1.07 6.12 5.97
C SER A 68 0.31 7.18 6.76
N ASN A 69 -0.84 6.78 7.33
CA ASN A 69 -1.58 7.61 8.28
C ASN A 69 -0.89 7.67 9.67
N GLY A 70 0.20 6.92 9.86
CA GLY A 70 0.94 6.80 11.11
C GLY A 70 1.76 8.04 11.49
N MET A 71 2.35 7.96 12.69
CA MET A 71 3.10 9.06 13.29
C MET A 71 4.41 9.39 12.55
N PRO A 72 4.75 10.68 12.35
CA PRO A 72 5.90 11.08 11.54
C PRO A 72 7.23 10.49 12.00
N SER A 73 7.50 10.48 13.30
CA SER A 73 8.74 9.93 13.87
C SER A 73 8.93 8.45 13.48
N ARG A 74 7.88 7.64 13.59
CA ARG A 74 7.89 6.21 13.24
C ARG A 74 7.99 5.99 11.74
N VAL A 75 7.14 6.66 10.96
CA VAL A 75 7.12 6.51 9.49
C VAL A 75 8.49 6.89 8.93
N GLN A 76 9.08 8.00 9.37
CA GLN A 76 10.40 8.42 8.92
C GLN A 76 11.51 7.48 9.37
N LEU A 77 11.41 6.90 10.57
CA LEU A 77 12.40 5.92 11.04
C LEU A 77 12.45 4.69 10.12
N VAL A 78 11.28 4.12 9.77
CA VAL A 78 11.20 2.98 8.85
C VAL A 78 11.65 3.38 7.44
N ALA A 79 11.21 4.54 6.96
CA ALA A 79 11.62 5.09 5.65
C ALA A 79 13.14 5.24 5.52
N ARG A 80 13.81 5.76 6.57
CA ARG A 80 15.27 5.87 6.63
C ARG A 80 15.95 4.50 6.57
N LYS A 81 15.49 3.52 7.34
CA LYS A 81 16.03 2.15 7.32
C LYS A 81 15.92 1.49 5.94
N LEU A 82 14.84 1.79 5.21
CA LEU A 82 14.60 1.30 3.86
C LEU A 82 15.26 2.14 2.77
N GLY A 83 15.80 3.31 3.10
CA GLY A 83 16.43 4.23 2.13
C GLY A 83 15.45 4.71 1.06
N ILE A 84 14.20 5.00 1.44
CA ILE A 84 13.14 5.51 0.57
C ILE A 84 12.42 6.70 1.22
N PRO A 85 11.88 7.65 0.44
CA PRO A 85 11.14 8.78 0.99
C PRO A 85 9.76 8.36 1.56
N ALA A 86 9.14 9.24 2.34
CA ALA A 86 7.83 8.94 2.95
C ALA A 86 6.94 10.17 3.14
N VAL A 87 5.63 9.95 3.09
CA VAL A 87 4.57 10.89 3.43
C VAL A 87 3.88 10.39 4.72
N PRO A 88 4.30 10.87 5.91
CA PRO A 88 3.63 10.56 7.17
C PRO A 88 2.35 11.36 7.37
N ARG A 89 1.53 10.99 8.37
CA ARG A 89 0.22 11.61 8.61
C ARG A 89 -0.58 11.79 7.33
N ALA A 90 -0.46 10.80 6.45
CA ALA A 90 -1.35 10.68 5.34
C ALA A 90 -2.77 10.63 5.91
N ILE A 91 -3.72 11.21 5.20
CA ILE A 91 -5.12 11.22 5.59
C ILE A 91 -5.87 10.37 4.57
N LYS A 92 -5.33 9.19 4.28
CA LYS A 92 -5.97 8.19 3.39
C LYS A 92 -7.37 7.91 3.94
N PRO A 93 -8.41 7.86 3.09
CA PRO A 93 -8.38 7.71 1.62
C PRO A 93 -8.43 9.02 0.81
N ARG A 94 -8.12 10.18 1.39
CA ARG A 94 -8.21 11.46 0.65
C ARG A 94 -7.21 11.51 -0.51
N ARG A 95 -7.67 11.93 -1.69
CA ARG A 95 -6.86 12.04 -2.92
C ARG A 95 -5.55 12.82 -2.71
N GLY A 96 -5.61 13.92 -1.96
CA GLY A 96 -4.44 14.75 -1.68
C GLY A 96 -3.28 14.02 -1.02
N ALA A 97 -3.52 12.93 -0.27
CA ALA A 97 -2.45 12.11 0.29
C ALA A 97 -1.67 11.36 -0.81
N PHE A 98 -2.37 10.77 -1.77
CA PHE A 98 -1.77 10.06 -2.90
C PHE A 98 -1.10 11.02 -3.87
N LEU A 99 -1.68 12.19 -4.13
CA LEU A 99 -1.06 13.22 -4.96
C LEU A 99 0.28 13.72 -4.39
N LYS A 100 0.39 13.82 -3.06
CA LYS A 100 1.68 14.13 -2.40
C LYS A 100 2.71 13.04 -2.63
N ALA A 101 2.32 11.76 -2.52
CA ALA A 101 3.21 10.64 -2.82
C ALA A 101 3.66 10.65 -4.29
N LEU A 102 2.75 10.91 -5.22
CA LEU A 102 3.06 11.03 -6.66
C LEU A 102 4.04 12.17 -6.94
N SER A 103 3.84 13.34 -6.31
CA SER A 103 4.76 14.47 -6.42
C SER A 103 6.15 14.14 -5.89
N LEU A 104 6.22 13.43 -4.75
CA LEU A 104 7.49 13.00 -4.13
C LEU A 104 8.24 11.99 -5.01
N LEU A 105 7.50 11.13 -5.71
CA LEU A 105 8.03 10.14 -6.63
C LEU A 105 8.35 10.72 -8.03
N GLY A 106 7.80 11.90 -8.38
CA GLY A 106 7.92 12.47 -9.72
C GLY A 106 7.35 11.51 -10.77
N THR A 107 6.10 11.08 -10.58
CA THR A 107 5.39 10.09 -11.40
C THR A 107 3.90 10.45 -11.53
N SER A 108 3.18 9.77 -12.43
CA SER A 108 1.75 9.95 -12.67
C SER A 108 0.93 8.77 -12.15
N CYS A 109 -0.39 8.96 -12.05
CA CYS A 109 -1.30 7.94 -11.52
C CYS A 109 -1.27 6.63 -12.33
N ASP A 110 -1.24 6.73 -13.66
CA ASP A 110 -1.24 5.61 -14.59
C ASP A 110 0.06 4.78 -14.53
N LYS A 111 1.16 5.37 -14.05
CA LYS A 111 2.48 4.72 -13.91
C LYS A 111 2.81 4.32 -12.48
N THR A 112 1.85 4.37 -11.58
CA THR A 112 2.10 4.16 -10.15
C THR A 112 1.15 3.14 -9.55
N ALA A 113 1.73 2.15 -8.89
CA ALA A 113 1.00 1.21 -8.07
C ALA A 113 0.91 1.71 -6.62
N VAL A 114 -0.16 1.34 -5.93
CA VAL A 114 -0.23 1.41 -4.47
C VAL A 114 -0.53 0.03 -3.93
N ILE A 115 0.25 -0.41 -2.95
CA ILE A 115 0.01 -1.65 -2.22
C ILE A 115 -0.28 -1.34 -0.75
N GLY A 116 -1.34 -1.95 -0.24
CA GLY A 116 -1.77 -1.83 1.13
C GLY A 116 -2.74 -2.93 1.51
N ASP A 117 -3.04 -3.04 2.78
CA ASP A 117 -3.81 -4.13 3.36
C ASP A 117 -5.25 -3.74 3.74
N GLN A 118 -5.62 -2.48 3.53
CA GLN A 118 -6.93 -1.93 3.86
C GLN A 118 -7.73 -1.55 2.62
N LEU A 119 -8.96 -2.03 2.55
CA LEU A 119 -9.87 -1.80 1.43
C LEU A 119 -10.36 -0.35 1.37
N PHE A 120 -10.76 0.20 2.51
CA PHE A 120 -11.38 1.53 2.59
C PHE A 120 -10.38 2.68 2.62
N THR A 121 -9.09 2.40 2.82
CA THR A 121 -8.03 3.40 2.80
C THR A 121 -7.22 3.29 1.52
N ASP A 122 -6.41 2.24 1.37
CA ASP A 122 -5.44 2.11 0.28
C ASP A 122 -6.11 1.85 -1.06
N ILE A 123 -7.00 0.86 -1.11
CA ILE A 123 -7.68 0.48 -2.37
C ILE A 123 -8.66 1.57 -2.78
N PHE A 124 -9.53 2.01 -1.87
CA PHE A 124 -10.48 3.07 -2.16
C PHE A 124 -9.80 4.38 -2.57
N GLY A 125 -8.78 4.80 -1.80
CA GLY A 125 -8.04 6.03 -2.06
C GLY A 125 -7.25 5.97 -3.36
N GLY A 126 -6.60 4.83 -3.63
CA GLY A 126 -5.86 4.59 -4.85
C GLY A 126 -6.75 4.59 -6.09
N ASN A 127 -7.87 3.88 -6.05
CA ASN A 127 -8.84 3.85 -7.15
C ASN A 127 -9.45 5.23 -7.41
N ARG A 128 -9.68 6.04 -6.37
CA ARG A 128 -10.12 7.43 -6.54
C ARG A 128 -9.11 8.29 -7.31
N CYS A 129 -7.84 7.91 -7.33
CA CYS A 129 -6.77 8.56 -8.09
C CYS A 129 -6.41 7.82 -9.38
N ALA A 130 -7.14 6.75 -9.73
CA ALA A 130 -6.85 5.86 -10.87
C ALA A 130 -5.49 5.15 -10.80
N LEU A 131 -4.93 4.97 -9.60
CA LEU A 131 -3.70 4.20 -9.37
C LEU A 131 -3.90 2.71 -9.67
N TYR A 132 -2.80 1.99 -9.88
CA TYR A 132 -2.81 0.53 -9.91
C TYR A 132 -2.85 -0.03 -8.47
N THR A 133 -4.04 -0.30 -7.95
CA THR A 133 -4.21 -0.72 -6.55
C THR A 133 -4.00 -2.21 -6.37
N ILE A 134 -3.16 -2.58 -5.40
CA ILE A 134 -2.84 -3.95 -5.04
C ILE A 134 -3.23 -4.17 -3.58
N LEU A 135 -4.07 -5.17 -3.34
CA LEU A 135 -4.48 -5.57 -1.99
C LEU A 135 -3.61 -6.73 -1.50
N THR A 136 -3.10 -6.64 -0.27
CA THR A 136 -2.39 -7.72 0.42
C THR A 136 -3.08 -8.02 1.76
N PRO A 137 -3.00 -9.25 2.32
CA PRO A 137 -3.48 -9.49 3.68
C PRO A 137 -2.64 -8.74 4.71
N PRO A 138 -3.22 -8.40 5.89
CA PRO A 138 -2.48 -7.77 6.98
C PRO A 138 -1.40 -8.71 7.55
N LEU A 139 -0.24 -8.16 7.90
CA LEU A 139 0.85 -8.91 8.55
C LEU A 139 0.48 -9.41 9.96
N SER A 140 -0.37 -8.68 10.69
CA SER A 140 -0.78 -9.05 12.04
C SER A 140 -2.21 -8.61 12.35
N ASN A 141 -2.78 -9.15 13.44
CA ASN A 141 -4.06 -8.69 13.98
C ASN A 141 -3.93 -7.51 14.97
N ARG A 142 -2.71 -7.01 15.22
CA ARG A 142 -2.45 -5.91 16.17
C ARG A 142 -2.71 -4.58 15.49
N GLU A 143 -3.63 -3.80 16.05
CA GLU A 143 -4.08 -2.52 15.50
C GLU A 143 -4.79 -1.63 16.52
N PHE A 144 -5.02 -0.38 16.15
CA PHE A 144 -5.92 0.51 16.87
C PHE A 144 -7.37 -0.02 16.88
N LEU A 145 -8.11 0.20 17.98
CA LEU A 145 -9.46 -0.36 18.18
C LEU A 145 -10.43 0.01 17.06
N TYR A 146 -10.42 1.28 16.64
CA TYR A 146 -11.26 1.74 15.53
C TYR A 146 -10.95 0.98 14.23
N THR A 147 -9.67 0.76 13.91
CA THR A 147 -9.26 0.00 12.73
C THR A 147 -9.79 -1.43 12.76
N ARG A 148 -9.76 -2.08 13.93
CA ARG A 148 -10.32 -3.44 14.10
C ARG A 148 -11.81 -3.49 13.79
N MET A 149 -12.58 -2.49 14.20
CA MET A 149 -14.01 -2.40 13.87
C MET A 149 -14.24 -2.21 12.37
N VAL A 150 -13.47 -1.34 11.74
CA VAL A 150 -13.52 -1.13 10.28
C VAL A 150 -13.19 -2.42 9.52
N ARG A 151 -12.22 -3.21 9.99
CA ARG A 151 -11.86 -4.50 9.37
C ARG A 151 -12.99 -5.51 9.32
N ILE A 152 -13.91 -5.50 10.30
CA ILE A 152 -15.08 -6.40 10.28
C ILE A 152 -15.92 -6.09 9.03
N ILE A 153 -16.17 -4.81 8.79
CA ILE A 153 -16.94 -4.34 7.64
C ILE A 153 -16.16 -4.61 6.34
N GLU A 154 -14.85 -4.37 6.30
CA GLU A 154 -14.02 -4.71 5.13
C GLU A 154 -14.09 -6.20 4.78
N LYS A 155 -14.00 -7.09 5.78
CA LYS A 155 -14.13 -8.54 5.59
C LYS A 155 -15.50 -8.92 5.02
N MET A 156 -16.57 -8.30 5.49
CA MET A 156 -17.92 -8.51 4.94
C MET A 156 -17.98 -8.11 3.46
N VAL A 157 -17.42 -6.95 3.10
CA VAL A 157 -17.37 -6.47 1.71
C VAL A 157 -16.52 -7.38 0.84
N LEU A 158 -15.33 -7.78 1.29
CA LEU A 158 -14.46 -8.71 0.57
C LEU A 158 -15.14 -10.07 0.33
N ASN A 159 -15.82 -10.61 1.34
CA ASN A 159 -16.55 -11.87 1.21
C ASN A 159 -17.72 -11.76 0.23
N TYR A 160 -18.45 -10.64 0.26
CA TYR A 160 -19.50 -10.37 -0.72
C TYR A 160 -18.93 -10.28 -2.14
N MET A 161 -17.84 -9.55 -2.34
CA MET A 161 -17.18 -9.40 -3.63
C MET A 161 -16.65 -10.74 -4.19
N ARG A 162 -16.09 -11.61 -3.34
CA ARG A 162 -15.69 -12.97 -3.73
C ARG A 162 -16.88 -13.83 -4.15
N ARG A 163 -17.96 -13.82 -3.36
CA ARG A 163 -19.19 -14.58 -3.66
C ARG A 163 -19.87 -14.16 -4.96
N THR A 164 -19.71 -12.90 -5.35
CA THR A 164 -20.33 -12.32 -6.56
C THR A 164 -19.40 -12.29 -7.77
N GLY A 165 -18.19 -12.86 -7.68
CA GLY A 165 -17.21 -12.90 -8.78
C GLY A 165 -16.61 -11.53 -9.13
N VAL A 166 -16.71 -10.55 -8.23
CA VAL A 166 -16.11 -9.22 -8.40
C VAL A 166 -14.61 -9.26 -8.12
N LEU A 167 -14.18 -10.13 -7.20
CA LEU A 167 -12.78 -10.38 -6.81
C LEU A 167 -12.27 -11.71 -7.37
#